data_AF-A0A537VUZ3-F1
#
_entry.id   AF-A0A537VUZ3-F1
#
_cell.length_a   1.000
_cell.length_b   1.000
_cell.length_c   1.000
_cell.angle_alpha   90.00
_cell.angle_beta   90.00
_cell.angle_gamma   90.00
#
_symmetry.space_group_name_H-M   'P 1'
#
loop_
_entity.id
_entity.type
_entity.pdbx_description
1 polymer ?
#
loop_
_entity_poly.entity_id
_entity_poly.type
_entity_poly.pdbx_seq_one_letter_code
_entity_poly.pdbx_strand_id
1 'polypeptide(L)' 'MSIHVWDIRSTDGGSTGLPFARGRLEARESIIGHALPSAIDVFVTEEDGTPVASGRGLRGDADTPMGRLMIEGRSVRP' A
#
# COMPACT_ATOMS: atom_id res chain seq x y z
N MET A 1 4.91 19.61 -7.70
CA MET A 1 5.52 18.28 -7.52
C MET A 1 4.72 17.67 -6.37
N SER A 2 3.90 16.65 -6.64
CA SER A 2 2.94 16.09 -5.66
C SER A 2 3.55 14.91 -4.94
N ILE A 3 3.23 14.78 -3.65
CA ILE A 3 3.79 13.76 -2.76
C ILE A 3 2.68 12.78 -2.43
N HIS A 4 2.91 11.50 -2.73
CA HIS A 4 2.06 10.41 -2.27
C HIS A 4 2.61 9.84 -0.97
N VAL A 5 1.71 9.69 0.00
CA VAL A 5 1.92 8.95 1.23
C VAL A 5 1.24 7.60 1.10
N TRP A 6 2.04 6.53 1.14
CA TRP A 6 1.59 5.15 1.13
C TRP A 6 1.58 4.63 2.56
N ASP A 7 0.42 4.28 3.09
CA ASP A 7 0.24 3.59 4.37
C ASP A 7 -0.15 2.14 4.10
N ILE A 8 0.71 1.21 4.53
CA ILE A 8 0.54 -0.23 4.35
C ILE A 8 0.32 -0.87 5.71
N ARG A 9 -0.76 -1.63 5.83
CA ARG A 9 -1.18 -2.28 7.07
C ARG A 9 -1.30 -3.77 6.87
N SER A 10 -0.77 -4.56 7.78
CA SER A 10 -1.06 -6.00 7.85
C SER A 10 -2.50 -6.21 8.31
N THR A 11 -3.26 -7.07 7.63
CA THR A 11 -4.61 -7.44 8.09
C THR A 11 -4.58 -8.46 9.24
N ASP A 12 -3.43 -9.09 9.47
CA ASP A 12 -3.25 -10.12 10.48
C ASP A 12 -2.94 -9.47 11.83
N GLY A 13 -3.97 -8.90 12.48
CA GLY A 13 -3.92 -8.38 13.85
C GLY A 13 -4.54 -6.99 14.03
N GLY A 14 -5.12 -6.76 15.21
CA GLY A 14 -5.78 -5.48 15.56
C GLY A 14 -7.14 -5.26 14.86
N SER A 15 -7.97 -4.37 15.39
CA SER A 15 -9.32 -4.09 14.81
C SER A 15 -9.28 -3.31 13.50
N THR A 16 -8.15 -2.68 13.17
CA THR A 16 -7.94 -1.84 11.97
C THR A 16 -6.69 -2.25 11.18
N GLY A 17 -6.18 -3.47 11.39
CA GLY A 17 -4.87 -3.90 10.91
C GLY A 17 -3.71 -3.30 11.71
N LEU A 18 -2.52 -3.90 11.62
CA LEU A 18 -1.29 -3.40 12.24
C LEU A 18 -0.49 -2.57 11.23
N PRO A 19 0.08 -1.40 11.62
CA PRO A 19 1.00 -0.67 10.76
C PRO A 19 2.15 -1.59 10.35
N PHE A 20 2.40 -1.71 9.04
CA PHE A 20 3.51 -2.48 8.50
C PHE A 20 4.60 -1.55 7.97
N ALA A 21 4.25 -0.67 7.03
CA ALA A 21 5.20 0.26 6.42
C ALA A 21 4.49 1.56 6.02
N ARG A 22 5.27 2.65 6.01
CA ARG A 22 4.82 3.95 5.50
C ARG A 22 5.88 4.56 4.60
N GLY A 23 5.49 4.90 3.37
CA GLY A 23 6.35 5.57 2.40
C GLY A 23 5.87 6.99 2.11
N ARG A 24 6.79 7.95 2.06
CA ARG A 24 6.52 9.32 1.58
C ARG A 24 7.47 9.58 0.41
N LEU A 25 6.92 9.71 -0.78
CA LEU A 25 7.69 9.87 -2.01
C LEU A 25 6.94 10.73 -3.02
N GLU A 26 7.68 11.19 -4.01
CA GLU A 26 7.10 11.77 -5.22
C GLU A 26 6.01 10.86 -5.80
N ALA A 27 4.96 11.47 -6.35
CA ALA A 27 3.88 10.73 -6.96
C ALA A 27 4.40 9.75 -8.01
N ARG A 28 4.11 8.47 -7.78
CA ARG A 28 4.43 7.33 -8.64
C ARG A 28 3.22 6.41 -8.69
N GLU A 29 3.03 5.76 -9.83
CA GLU A 29 1.97 4.78 -10.03
C GLU A 29 2.25 3.47 -9.29
N SER A 30 3.50 3.18 -8.93
CA SER A 30 3.85 1.95 -8.23
C SER A 30 5.00 2.07 -7.24
N ILE A 31 4.97 1.21 -6.22
CA ILE A 31 6.09 0.96 -5.29
C ILE A 31 6.40 -0.54 -5.24
N ILE A 32 7.59 -0.88 -4.74
CA ILE A 32 7.99 -2.27 -4.48
C ILE A 32 8.23 -2.41 -2.97
N GLY A 33 7.54 -3.37 -2.34
CA GLY A 33 7.70 -3.73 -0.94
C GLY A 33 8.49 -5.02 -0.80
N HIS A 34 9.46 -5.04 0.11
CA HIS A 34 10.18 -6.25 0.50
C HIS A 34 9.49 -6.91 1.71
N ALA A 35 9.31 -8.23 1.64
CA ALA A 35 8.67 -9.08 2.63
C ALA A 35 7.29 -8.55 3.08
N LEU A 36 6.43 -8.24 2.12
CA LEU A 36 5.04 -7.85 2.41
C LEU A 36 4.33 -8.98 3.18
N PRO A 37 3.45 -8.64 4.15
CA PRO A 37 2.56 -9.62 4.78
C PRO A 37 1.71 -10.36 3.73
N SER A 38 1.25 -11.55 4.10
CA SER A 38 0.40 -12.40 3.25
C SER A 38 -0.92 -11.72 2.86
N ALA A 39 -1.42 -10.82 3.70
CA ALA A 39 -2.57 -9.99 3.43
C ALA A 39 -2.38 -8.56 3.99
N ILE A 40 -2.66 -7.57 3.15
CA ILE A 40 -2.47 -6.15 3.48
C ILE A 40 -3.62 -5.26 3.02
N ASP A 41 -3.81 -4.17 3.75
CA ASP A 41 -4.54 -2.98 3.29
C ASP A 41 -3.53 -1.89 2.92
N VAL A 42 -3.82 -1.16 1.84
CA VAL A 42 -2.98 -0.07 1.33
C VAL A 42 -3.86 1.17 1.15
N PHE A 43 -3.41 2.28 1.71
CA PHE A 43 -4.02 3.59 1.54
C PHE A 43 -2.98 4.54 0.95
N VAL A 44 -3.36 5.22 -0.13
CA VAL A 44 -2.53 6.25 -0.75
C VAL A 44 -3.24 7.58 -0.59
N THR A 45 -2.56 8.56 -0.01
CA THR A 45 -3.04 9.93 0.11
C THR A 45 -2.03 10.91 -0.47
N GLU A 46 -2.49 12.11 -0.80
CA GLU A 46 -1.62 13.28 -0.93
C GLU A 46 -1.03 13.64 0.45
N GLU A 47 -0.07 14.56 0.47
CA GLU A 47 0.57 15.04 1.70
C GLU A 47 -0.41 15.70 2.69
N ASP A 48 -1.47 16.33 2.20
CA ASP A 48 -2.52 16.94 3.01
C ASP A 48 -3.57 15.93 3.53
N GLY A 49 -3.42 14.65 3.19
CA GLY A 49 -4.33 13.57 3.56
C GLY A 49 -5.47 13.34 2.57
N THR A 50 -5.54 14.07 1.46
CA THR A 50 -6.53 13.83 0.40
C THR A 50 -6.37 12.42 -0.17
N PRO A 51 -7.43 11.59 -0.22
CA PRO A 51 -7.32 10.21 -0.69
C PRO A 51 -7.07 10.15 -2.21
N VAL A 52 -6.09 9.33 -2.61
CA VAL A 52 -5.72 9.08 -4.02
C VAL A 52 -6.26 7.72 -4.46
N ALA A 53 -5.88 6.65 -3.75
CA ALA A 53 -6.26 5.28 -4.06
C ALA A 53 -6.25 4.39 -2.82
N SER A 54 -6.90 3.23 -2.89
CA SER A 54 -6.80 2.21 -1.84
C SER A 54 -6.98 0.80 -2.36
N GLY A 55 -6.38 -0.16 -1.67
CA GLY A 55 -6.61 -1.59 -1.87
C GLY A 55 -6.80 -2.25 -0.50
N ARG A 56 -7.76 -3.17 -0.40
CA ARG A 56 -8.08 -3.84 0.86
C ARG A 56 -8.03 -5.34 0.70
N GLY A 57 -7.50 -6.03 1.71
CA GLY A 57 -7.33 -7.48 1.71
C GLY A 57 -6.52 -7.97 0.50
N LEU A 58 -5.54 -7.18 0.05
CA LEU A 58 -4.66 -7.55 -1.04
C LEU A 58 -3.80 -8.72 -0.56
N ARG A 59 -3.75 -9.80 -1.34
CA ARG A 59 -2.97 -11.00 -1.01
C ARG A 59 -1.75 -11.08 -1.92
N GLY A 60 -0.59 -11.32 -1.33
CA GLY A 60 0.59 -11.73 -2.06
C GLY A 60 0.51 -13.24 -2.30
N ASP A 61 0.24 -13.64 -3.55
CA ASP A 61 0.17 -15.04 -3.97
C ASP A 61 1.50 -15.55 -4.58
N ALA A 62 2.44 -14.63 -4.84
CA ALA A 62 3.77 -14.95 -5.34
C ALA A 62 4.70 -15.43 -4.23
N ASP A 63 5.35 -16.57 -4.42
CA ASP A 63 6.43 -17.11 -3.57
C ASP A 63 7.75 -16.35 -3.81
N THR A 64 7.71 -15.03 -3.66
CA THR A 64 8.87 -14.15 -3.79
C THR A 64 8.84 -13.10 -2.68
N PRO A 65 10.01 -12.70 -2.14
CA PRO A 65 10.06 -11.69 -1.09
C PRO A 65 9.72 -10.28 -1.57
N MET A 66 9.44 -10.07 -2.86
CA MET A 66 9.18 -8.75 -3.43
C MET A 66 7.75 -8.69 -3.96
N GLY A 67 6.98 -7.71 -3.51
CA GLY A 67 5.65 -7.42 -4.05
C GLY A 67 5.62 -6.03 -4.68
N ARG A 68 5.04 -5.92 -5.88
CA ARG A 68 4.70 -4.62 -6.46
C ARG A 68 3.34 -4.19 -5.95
N LEU A 69 3.14 -2.90 -5.75
CA LEU A 69 1.83 -2.31 -5.48
C LEU A 69 1.62 -1.20 -6.49
N MET A 70 0.50 -1.23 -7.20
CA MET A 70 0.23 -0.35 -8.33
C MET A 70 -1.12 0.34 -8.17
N ILE A 71 -1.15 1.64 -8.43
CA ILE A 71 -2.37 2.43 -8.52
C ILE A 71 -2.99 2.22 -9.89
N GLU A 72 -4.24 1.77 -9.90
CA GLU A 72 -5.10 1.69 -11.08
C GLU A 72 -6.36 2.52 -10.84
N GLY A 73 -6.35 3.76 -11.35
CA GLY A 73 -7.40 4.74 -11.04
C GLY A 73 -7.45 5.06 -9.54
N ARG A 74 -8.51 4.62 -8.86
CA ARG A 74 -8.68 4.81 -7.40
C ARG A 74 -8.41 3.54 -6.58
N SER A 75 -7.91 2.49 -7.22
CA SER A 75 -7.64 1.20 -6.59
C SER A 75 -6.14 0.93 -6.51
N VAL A 76 -5.71 0.16 -5.51
CA VAL A 76 -4.36 -0.41 -5.45
C VAL A 76 -4.45 -1.92 -5.73
N ARG A 77 -3.55 -2.42 -6.58
CA ARG A 77 -3.41 -3.84 -6.94
C ARG A 77 -1.98 -4.33 -6.65
N PRO A 78 -1.80 -5.60 -6.25
CA PRO A 78 -0.50 -6.26 -6.26
C PRO A 78 0.01 -6.49 -7.70
#